data_AF-Q3J328-F1
#
_entry.id   AF-Q3J328-F1
#
_cell.length_a   1.000
_cell.length_b   1.000
_cell.length_c   1.000
_cell.angle_alpha   90.00
_cell.angle_beta   90.00
_cell.angle_gamma   90.00
#
_symmetry.space_group_name_H-M   'P 1'
#
loop_
_entity.id
_entity.type
_entity.pdbx_description
1 polymer ?
#
loop_
_entity_poly.entity_id
_entity_poly.type
_entity_poly.pdbx_seq_one_letter_code
_entity_poly.pdbx_strand_id
1 'polypeptide(L)'
;MRHWLFAAGLFLSACGGMPEAEVAMERPHWLVIDPLPQMKVFSDSAATRPQRPNAEIARDFLELTFQMESGRRLERFSRFEGPITVSMTGPVPATAEADLARLLTRLRHEARIDIHETEGPAAVSIEFVERRRMQALVPTAACFVVPRVTSFETYRRVRREAQVDWATLQEREQVAIFIPADTSPQEVRDCLHEELAQAIGPLNDLYRLSDSVFNDDNFHTVLTGFDMLILRATYAPELRSGMTRAEVAAVLPKLLARINPKGGRATAPAPEDPTPRPWIEAIEEALGPTGSDRRRHAAAVRALGIARAEGWQDARMGFSLFGFGRLGVADEMDLSVAAFIEAVRIYLTLPGGEIHTAHIDMQMAALALSSGQAPEAILLCNRAIPVASRAENAALLATLLMIRSEALRLSGHAAEARASRLDSLAWARYGFGDEAEVRSRMSEIAALTPSRPSLALAVTDNGDSG
;
A
#
# COMPACT_ATOMS: atom_id res chain seq x y z
N MET A 1 1.19 16.11 57.62
CA MET A 1 2.32 16.98 57.98
C MET A 1 2.81 17.61 56.69
N ARG A 2 2.29 18.80 56.37
CA ARG A 2 2.95 20.13 56.50
C ARG A 2 3.89 20.38 55.31
N HIS A 3 3.69 21.35 54.41
CA HIS A 3 2.84 22.54 54.42
C HIS A 3 2.62 23.11 53.01
N TRP A 4 1.42 23.65 52.80
CA TRP A 4 1.09 24.66 51.79
C TRP A 4 1.76 25.99 52.11
N LEU A 5 2.02 26.83 51.09
CA LEU A 5 1.88 28.29 51.21
C LEU A 5 1.51 28.89 49.84
N PHE A 6 0.25 29.34 49.76
CA PHE A 6 -0.25 30.39 48.88
C PHE A 6 0.21 31.76 49.42
N ALA A 7 0.50 32.69 48.52
CA ALA A 7 0.27 34.11 48.75
C ALA A 7 0.02 34.82 47.40
N ALA A 8 -1.26 35.15 47.17
CA ALA A 8 -1.70 36.25 46.32
C ALA A 8 -1.21 37.59 46.92
N GLY A 9 -1.09 38.72 46.23
CA GLY A 9 -1.42 39.15 44.88
C GLY A 9 -1.25 40.67 44.84
N LEU A 10 -1.24 41.27 43.65
CA LEU A 10 -1.65 42.67 43.46
C LEU A 10 -2.01 42.88 41.99
N PHE A 11 -3.32 42.98 41.76
CA PHE A 11 -3.93 43.48 40.54
C PHE A 11 -3.66 44.99 40.44
N LEU A 12 -3.14 45.41 39.28
CA LEU A 12 -3.51 46.70 38.69
C LEU A 12 -3.81 46.46 37.21
N SER A 13 -5.09 46.62 36.91
CA SER A 13 -5.72 46.71 35.62
C SER A 13 -5.16 47.85 34.79
N ALA A 14 -4.73 47.55 33.56
CA ALA A 14 -4.75 48.49 32.45
C ALA A 14 -5.25 47.75 31.21
N CYS A 15 -6.46 48.11 30.79
CA CYS A 15 -7.04 47.73 29.51
C CYS A 15 -6.16 48.27 28.38
N GLY A 16 -5.68 47.36 27.54
CA GLY A 16 -5.09 47.64 26.24
C GLY A 16 -5.19 46.36 25.45
N GLY A 17 -6.30 46.17 24.74
CA GLY A 17 -6.45 45.07 23.80
C GLY A 17 -5.29 45.13 22.82
N MET A 18 -4.38 44.17 22.91
CA MET A 18 -3.44 43.93 21.83
C MET A 18 -4.29 43.55 20.61
N PRO A 19 -4.09 44.18 19.45
CA PRO A 19 -4.75 43.71 18.25
C PRO A 19 -4.37 42.24 18.08
N GLU A 20 -5.39 41.38 17.93
CA GLU A 20 -5.22 40.12 17.24
C GLU A 20 -4.41 40.45 15.99
N ALA A 21 -3.18 39.97 15.93
CA ALA A 21 -2.54 39.80 14.66
C ALA A 21 -3.42 38.79 13.92
N GLU A 22 -4.37 39.31 13.15
CA GLU A 22 -4.93 38.64 11.99
C GLU A 22 -3.75 38.31 11.08
N VAL A 23 -3.02 37.24 11.43
CA VAL A 23 -2.40 36.42 10.42
C VAL A 23 -3.58 35.70 9.78
N ALA A 24 -4.27 36.42 8.91
CA ALA A 24 -4.97 35.80 7.82
C ALA A 24 -3.92 34.96 7.11
N MET A 25 -3.83 33.67 7.47
CA MET A 25 -3.41 32.65 6.53
C MET A 25 -4.46 32.72 5.42
N GLU A 26 -4.27 33.66 4.49
CA GLU A 26 -4.94 33.65 3.21
C GLU A 26 -4.56 32.31 2.56
N ARG A 27 -5.35 31.27 2.86
CA ARG A 27 -5.31 30.04 2.09
C ARG A 27 -5.56 30.48 0.66
N PRO A 28 -4.63 30.25 -0.28
CA PRO A 28 -4.80 30.72 -1.63
C PRO A 28 -6.20 30.33 -2.15
N HIS A 29 -6.97 31.28 -2.67
CA HIS A 29 -8.36 31.05 -3.11
C HIS A 29 -8.54 29.85 -4.08
N TRP A 30 -7.45 29.41 -4.74
CA TRP A 30 -7.43 28.26 -5.63
C TRP A 30 -7.34 26.88 -4.94
N LEU A 31 -7.07 26.83 -3.63
CA LEU A 31 -7.13 25.62 -2.79
C LEU A 31 -8.55 25.32 -2.31
N VAL A 32 -9.48 26.26 -2.44
CA VAL A 32 -10.85 26.13 -1.96
C VAL A 32 -11.75 25.78 -3.15
N ILE A 33 -11.90 24.48 -3.43
CA ILE A 33 -12.91 23.97 -4.36
C ILE A 33 -14.06 23.39 -3.52
N ASP A 34 -15.25 23.98 -3.64
CA ASP A 34 -16.46 23.59 -2.92
C ASP A 34 -17.68 23.68 -3.88
N PRO A 35 -18.49 22.60 -4.02
CA PRO A 35 -18.28 21.26 -3.46
C PRO A 35 -17.09 20.54 -4.13
N LEU A 36 -16.50 19.59 -3.41
CA LEU A 36 -15.55 18.66 -4.04
C LEU A 36 -16.25 17.90 -5.18
N PRO A 37 -15.53 17.59 -6.27
CA PRO A 37 -16.09 16.80 -7.37
C PRO A 37 -16.58 15.44 -6.89
N GLN A 38 -17.45 14.82 -7.69
CA GLN A 38 -17.90 13.45 -7.44
C GLN A 38 -16.71 12.50 -7.43
N MET A 39 -16.74 11.55 -6.50
CA MET A 39 -15.71 10.53 -6.35
C MET A 39 -15.66 9.65 -7.60
N LYS A 40 -14.45 9.42 -8.13
CA LYS A 40 -14.21 8.43 -9.18
C LYS A 40 -13.99 7.05 -8.58
N VAL A 41 -14.33 6.04 -9.35
CA VAL A 41 -14.10 4.63 -9.07
C VAL A 41 -13.43 3.98 -10.26
N PHE A 42 -12.67 2.92 -10.03
CA PHE A 42 -12.06 2.15 -11.10
C PHE A 42 -13.10 1.27 -11.81
N SER A 43 -12.89 1.06 -13.11
CA SER A 43 -13.59 0.06 -13.91
C SER A 43 -12.76 -1.22 -13.99
N ASP A 44 -13.40 -2.35 -14.27
CA ASP A 44 -12.73 -3.65 -14.39
C ASP A 44 -11.51 -3.63 -15.31
N SER A 45 -10.36 -4.06 -14.77
CA SER A 45 -9.15 -4.35 -15.53
C SER A 45 -8.82 -5.84 -15.42
N ALA A 46 -8.61 -6.51 -16.57
CA ALA A 46 -8.20 -7.90 -16.57
C ALA A 46 -6.73 -7.99 -16.17
N ALA A 47 -6.39 -8.93 -15.28
CA ALA A 47 -5.01 -9.09 -14.85
C ALA A 47 -4.08 -9.47 -16.02
N THR A 48 -2.88 -8.90 -16.01
CA THR A 48 -1.82 -9.32 -16.92
C THR A 48 -1.35 -10.73 -16.55
N ARG A 49 -1.21 -11.60 -17.54
CA ARG A 49 -0.74 -12.98 -17.28
C ARG A 49 0.67 -12.98 -16.67
N PRO A 50 0.97 -13.92 -15.75
CA PRO A 50 2.31 -14.07 -15.19
C PRO A 50 3.37 -14.25 -16.27
N GLN A 51 4.52 -13.61 -16.09
CA GLN A 51 5.65 -13.67 -17.01
C GLN A 51 6.80 -14.56 -16.51
N ARG A 52 6.68 -15.07 -15.27
CA ARG A 52 7.73 -15.85 -14.59
C ARG A 52 7.82 -17.31 -15.09
N PRO A 53 9.02 -17.93 -15.03
CA PRO A 53 9.18 -19.36 -15.25
C PRO A 53 8.41 -20.20 -14.23
N ASN A 54 7.86 -21.34 -14.67
CA ASN A 54 7.09 -22.23 -13.80
C ASN A 54 7.90 -22.84 -12.65
N ALA A 55 9.22 -22.97 -12.79
CA ALA A 55 10.07 -23.43 -11.69
C ALA A 55 10.10 -22.43 -10.53
N GLU A 56 10.17 -21.13 -10.83
CA GLU A 56 10.14 -20.06 -9.82
C GLU A 56 8.75 -19.93 -9.20
N ILE A 57 7.69 -19.96 -10.02
CA ILE A 57 6.31 -19.95 -9.52
C ILE A 57 6.06 -21.15 -8.59
N ALA A 58 6.61 -22.32 -8.89
CA ALA A 58 6.49 -23.49 -8.02
C ALA A 58 7.22 -23.31 -6.68
N ARG A 59 8.41 -22.69 -6.68
CA ARG A 59 9.12 -22.32 -5.43
C ARG A 59 8.29 -21.33 -4.62
N ASP A 60 7.85 -20.27 -5.27
CA ASP A 60 7.11 -19.18 -4.62
C ASP A 60 5.78 -19.70 -4.06
N PHE A 61 5.06 -20.57 -4.79
CA PHE A 61 3.88 -21.26 -4.25
C PHE A 61 4.19 -22.00 -2.94
N LEU A 62 5.30 -22.74 -2.88
CA LEU A 62 5.67 -23.51 -1.68
C LEU A 62 6.04 -22.60 -0.51
N GLU A 63 6.79 -21.53 -0.75
CA GLU A 63 7.19 -20.58 0.30
C GLU A 63 6.04 -19.71 0.79
N LEU A 64 5.10 -19.32 -0.09
CA LEU A 64 3.87 -18.64 0.29
C LEU A 64 2.95 -19.56 1.14
N THR A 65 2.91 -20.85 0.79
CA THR A 65 1.91 -21.79 1.34
C THR A 65 2.37 -22.52 2.61
N PHE A 66 3.66 -22.81 2.74
CA PHE A 66 4.21 -23.64 3.83
C PHE A 66 5.03 -22.87 4.86
N GLN A 67 4.93 -21.54 4.85
CA GLN A 67 5.53 -20.66 5.83
C GLN A 67 4.50 -19.61 6.25
N MET A 68 4.72 -18.98 7.39
CA MET A 68 4.01 -17.77 7.84
C MET A 68 5.01 -16.61 7.87
N GLU A 69 4.52 -15.38 7.86
CA GLU A 69 5.36 -14.15 7.99
C GLU A 69 6.29 -14.18 9.21
N SER A 70 5.85 -14.82 10.31
CA SER A 70 6.67 -15.04 11.51
C SER A 70 7.92 -15.93 11.28
N GLY A 71 8.04 -16.53 10.11
CA GLY A 71 9.03 -17.55 9.76
C GLY A 71 8.64 -18.96 10.16
N ARG A 72 7.54 -19.15 10.92
CA ARG A 72 7.04 -20.46 11.33
C ARG A 72 6.64 -21.28 10.10
N ARG A 73 7.12 -22.52 10.02
CA ARG A 73 6.73 -23.46 8.95
C ARG A 73 5.36 -24.07 9.23
N LEU A 74 4.59 -24.24 8.18
CA LEU A 74 3.34 -25.00 8.18
C LEU A 74 3.65 -26.41 7.66
N GLU A 75 3.17 -27.45 8.34
CA GLU A 75 3.48 -28.84 7.96
C GLU A 75 2.55 -29.38 6.87
N ARG A 76 1.35 -28.79 6.77
CA ARG A 76 0.24 -29.29 5.95
C ARG A 76 -0.31 -28.18 5.09
N PHE A 77 -0.60 -28.52 3.84
CA PHE A 77 -1.42 -27.70 2.96
C PHE A 77 -2.85 -27.65 3.50
N SER A 78 -3.45 -26.46 3.57
CA SER A 78 -4.85 -26.29 3.95
C SER A 78 -5.54 -25.29 3.02
N ARG A 79 -6.77 -25.63 2.62
CA ARG A 79 -7.68 -24.77 1.85
C ARG A 79 -9.13 -25.13 2.21
N PHE A 80 -10.08 -24.43 1.62
CA PHE A 80 -11.48 -24.89 1.58
C PHE A 80 -11.61 -25.99 0.50
N GLU A 81 -12.20 -27.14 0.83
CA GLU A 81 -12.41 -28.23 -0.15
C GLU A 81 -13.75 -28.13 -0.91
N GLY A 82 -14.70 -27.33 -0.40
CA GLY A 82 -16.00 -27.07 -1.03
C GLY A 82 -16.15 -25.64 -1.58
N PRO A 83 -17.35 -25.30 -2.08
CA PRO A 83 -17.69 -23.92 -2.45
C PRO A 83 -17.47 -22.95 -1.28
N ILE A 84 -16.92 -21.78 -1.57
CA ILE A 84 -16.61 -20.76 -0.58
C ILE A 84 -17.75 -19.75 -0.53
N THR A 85 -18.43 -19.66 0.61
CA THR A 85 -19.40 -18.59 0.86
C THR A 85 -18.72 -17.44 1.59
N VAL A 86 -19.07 -16.21 1.21
CA VAL A 86 -18.56 -14.97 1.81
C VAL A 86 -19.73 -14.14 2.33
N SER A 87 -19.62 -13.54 3.51
CA SER A 87 -20.59 -12.56 4.00
C SER A 87 -19.90 -11.31 4.53
N MET A 88 -20.63 -10.19 4.54
CA MET A 88 -20.19 -8.94 5.17
C MET A 88 -21.09 -8.59 6.36
N THR A 89 -20.50 -8.13 7.46
CA THR A 89 -21.22 -7.75 8.68
C THR A 89 -20.61 -6.51 9.33
N GLY A 90 -21.33 -5.89 10.27
CA GLY A 90 -20.89 -4.67 10.97
C GLY A 90 -21.25 -3.38 10.23
N PRO A 91 -20.61 -2.24 10.56
CA PRO A 91 -20.72 -0.99 9.80
C PRO A 91 -20.06 -1.08 8.41
N VAL A 92 -20.71 -1.78 7.49
CA VAL A 92 -20.23 -1.98 6.11
C VAL A 92 -20.09 -0.62 5.38
N PRO A 93 -18.89 -0.25 4.89
CA PRO A 93 -18.68 0.97 4.11
C PRO A 93 -19.45 0.97 2.80
N ALA A 94 -19.90 2.14 2.34
CA ALA A 94 -20.77 2.28 1.17
C ALA A 94 -20.18 1.73 -0.15
N THR A 95 -18.84 1.65 -0.27
CA THR A 95 -18.17 1.11 -1.47
C THR A 95 -17.88 -0.39 -1.37
N ALA A 96 -17.93 -0.97 -0.17
CA ALA A 96 -17.45 -2.32 0.09
C ALA A 96 -18.21 -3.39 -0.70
N GLU A 97 -19.54 -3.27 -0.84
CA GLU A 97 -20.37 -4.21 -1.60
C GLU A 97 -19.95 -4.29 -3.07
N ALA A 98 -19.79 -3.14 -3.71
CA ALA A 98 -19.39 -3.07 -5.12
C ALA A 98 -17.95 -3.58 -5.33
N ASP A 99 -17.05 -3.25 -4.40
CA ASP A 99 -15.65 -3.69 -4.45
C ASP A 99 -15.52 -5.20 -4.22
N LEU A 100 -16.25 -5.77 -3.25
CA LEU A 100 -16.30 -7.22 -3.03
C LEU A 100 -16.90 -7.94 -4.24
N ALA A 101 -18.04 -7.47 -4.77
CA ALA A 101 -18.68 -8.11 -5.93
C ALA A 101 -17.74 -8.18 -7.15
N ARG A 102 -16.94 -7.13 -7.38
CA ARG A 102 -15.89 -7.10 -8.42
C ARG A 102 -14.81 -8.13 -8.14
N LEU A 103 -14.28 -8.17 -6.92
CA LEU A 103 -13.26 -9.14 -6.51
C LEU A 103 -13.74 -10.59 -6.66
N LEU A 104 -14.93 -10.93 -6.17
CA LEU A 104 -15.51 -12.27 -6.30
C LEU A 104 -15.72 -12.68 -7.76
N THR A 105 -16.10 -11.73 -8.62
CA THR A 105 -16.21 -11.96 -10.06
C THR A 105 -14.85 -12.29 -10.67
N ARG A 106 -13.80 -11.53 -10.33
CA ARG A 106 -12.42 -11.82 -10.77
C ARG A 106 -11.93 -13.18 -10.27
N LEU A 107 -12.11 -13.53 -9.00
CA LEU A 107 -11.72 -14.82 -8.44
C LEU A 107 -12.39 -16.00 -9.18
N ARG A 108 -13.68 -15.87 -9.53
CA ARG A 108 -14.39 -16.87 -10.34
C ARG A 108 -13.87 -16.97 -11.77
N HIS A 109 -13.61 -15.85 -12.44
CA HIS A 109 -13.24 -15.84 -13.85
C HIS A 109 -11.76 -16.12 -14.11
N GLU A 110 -10.87 -15.56 -13.29
CA GLU A 110 -9.43 -15.61 -13.45
C GLU A 110 -8.83 -16.81 -12.70
N ALA A 111 -9.15 -16.95 -11.41
CA ALA A 111 -8.63 -18.02 -10.56
C ALA A 111 -9.46 -19.33 -10.61
N ARG A 112 -10.69 -19.29 -11.16
CA ARG A 112 -11.60 -20.45 -11.30
C ARG A 112 -12.01 -21.05 -9.95
N ILE A 113 -12.18 -20.19 -8.95
CA ILE A 113 -12.63 -20.59 -7.61
C ILE A 113 -14.16 -20.51 -7.56
N ASP A 114 -14.81 -21.53 -7.00
CA ASP A 114 -16.23 -21.49 -6.68
C ASP A 114 -16.43 -20.68 -5.40
N ILE A 115 -16.64 -19.37 -5.57
CA ILE A 115 -16.80 -18.41 -4.48
C ILE A 115 -17.99 -17.48 -4.76
N HIS A 116 -18.84 -17.29 -3.76
CA HIS A 116 -20.03 -16.44 -3.88
C HIS A 116 -20.43 -15.81 -2.56
N GLU A 117 -21.09 -14.66 -2.65
CA GLU A 117 -21.64 -13.96 -1.50
C GLU A 117 -22.93 -14.62 -0.99
N THR A 118 -23.18 -14.52 0.31
CA THR A 118 -24.41 -14.96 0.96
C THR A 118 -24.82 -14.00 2.08
N GLU A 119 -26.13 -13.88 2.33
CA GLU A 119 -26.69 -13.08 3.43
C GLU A 119 -26.62 -13.82 4.79
N GLY A 120 -26.38 -15.13 4.78
CA GLY A 120 -26.36 -15.98 5.97
C GLY A 120 -24.97 -16.29 6.53
N PRO A 121 -24.86 -17.31 7.42
CA PRO A 121 -23.57 -17.83 7.85
C PRO A 121 -22.70 -18.24 6.66
N ALA A 122 -21.45 -17.79 6.66
CA ALA A 122 -20.51 -17.97 5.57
C ALA A 122 -19.23 -18.68 6.03
N ALA A 123 -18.55 -19.36 5.10
CA ALA A 123 -17.23 -19.95 5.32
C ALA A 123 -16.16 -18.86 5.56
N VAL A 124 -16.30 -17.71 4.89
CA VAL A 124 -15.50 -16.51 5.12
C VAL A 124 -16.41 -15.38 5.60
N SER A 125 -16.21 -14.93 6.83
CA SER A 125 -16.97 -13.81 7.42
C SER A 125 -16.13 -12.54 7.41
N ILE A 126 -16.52 -11.53 6.64
CA ILE A 126 -15.88 -10.20 6.64
C ILE A 126 -16.64 -9.32 7.62
N GLU A 127 -16.02 -8.99 8.76
CA GLU A 127 -16.61 -8.08 9.75
C GLU A 127 -15.90 -6.73 9.73
N PHE A 128 -16.66 -5.69 9.42
CA PHE A 128 -16.19 -4.32 9.53
C PHE A 128 -16.25 -3.88 10.99
N VAL A 129 -15.15 -3.31 11.50
CA VAL A 129 -15.01 -2.91 12.91
C VAL A 129 -14.47 -1.49 13.02
N GLU A 130 -14.75 -0.77 14.10
CA GLU A 130 -14.06 0.53 14.31
C GLU A 130 -12.56 0.31 14.51
N ARG A 131 -11.72 1.05 13.77
CA ARG A 131 -10.25 0.95 13.82
C ARG A 131 -9.70 1.05 15.23
N ARG A 132 -10.22 1.97 16.05
CA ARG A 132 -9.81 2.12 17.46
C ARG A 132 -10.08 0.85 18.27
N ARG A 133 -11.21 0.19 18.05
CA ARG A 133 -11.58 -1.06 18.74
C ARG A 133 -10.66 -2.20 18.31
N MET A 134 -10.33 -2.25 17.03
CA MET A 134 -9.41 -3.22 16.44
C MET A 134 -7.98 -3.05 16.98
N GLN A 135 -7.43 -1.85 16.89
CA GLN A 135 -6.07 -1.51 17.32
C GLN A 135 -5.86 -1.64 18.84
N ALA A 136 -6.93 -1.62 19.64
CA ALA A 136 -6.84 -1.94 21.07
C ALA A 136 -6.42 -3.40 21.33
N LEU A 137 -6.59 -4.31 20.36
CA LEU A 137 -6.18 -5.72 20.45
C LEU A 137 -4.98 -6.05 19.57
N VAL A 138 -4.94 -5.48 18.35
CA VAL A 138 -3.89 -5.70 17.35
C VAL A 138 -3.35 -4.34 16.87
N PRO A 139 -2.47 -3.68 17.65
CA PRO A 139 -2.13 -2.26 17.45
C PRO A 139 -1.52 -1.91 16.09
N THR A 140 -0.84 -2.87 15.47
CA THR A 140 -0.08 -2.66 14.22
C THR A 140 -0.83 -3.13 12.97
N ALA A 141 -1.96 -3.83 13.13
CA ALA A 141 -2.69 -4.41 12.00
C ALA A 141 -3.58 -3.35 11.32
N ALA A 142 -3.47 -3.24 10.00
CA ALA A 142 -4.38 -2.44 9.17
C ALA A 142 -5.69 -3.20 8.92
N CYS A 143 -5.60 -4.48 8.61
CA CYS A 143 -6.63 -5.49 8.63
C CYS A 143 -5.96 -6.81 9.03
N PHE A 144 -6.74 -7.86 9.29
CA PHE A 144 -6.17 -9.19 9.56
C PHE A 144 -7.18 -10.31 9.38
N VAL A 145 -6.66 -11.50 9.09
CA VAL A 145 -7.40 -12.75 8.93
C VAL A 145 -7.19 -13.72 10.10
N VAL A 146 -8.25 -14.39 10.54
CA VAL A 146 -8.23 -15.33 11.67
C VAL A 146 -9.01 -16.61 11.36
N PRO A 147 -8.46 -17.82 11.63
CA PRO A 147 -9.16 -19.06 11.34
C PRO A 147 -10.10 -19.47 12.48
N ARG A 148 -11.08 -20.32 12.16
CA ARG A 148 -12.05 -20.95 13.07
C ARG A 148 -12.87 -19.98 13.94
N VAL A 149 -13.05 -18.76 13.46
CA VAL A 149 -13.93 -17.76 14.07
C VAL A 149 -14.75 -17.07 12.99
N THR A 150 -15.87 -16.49 13.38
CA THR A 150 -16.79 -15.78 12.49
C THR A 150 -17.07 -14.34 12.92
N SER A 151 -16.58 -13.92 14.09
CA SER A 151 -16.74 -12.54 14.57
C SER A 151 -15.60 -12.06 15.46
N PHE A 152 -15.47 -10.74 15.56
CA PHE A 152 -14.44 -10.04 16.32
C PHE A 152 -14.61 -10.25 17.82
N GLU A 153 -15.86 -10.37 18.29
CA GLU A 153 -16.15 -10.70 19.69
C GLU A 153 -15.74 -12.12 20.04
N THR A 154 -15.94 -13.09 19.14
CA THR A 154 -15.43 -14.45 19.32
C THR A 154 -13.90 -14.44 19.34
N TYR A 155 -13.26 -13.80 18.35
CA TYR A 155 -11.80 -13.65 18.31
C TYR A 155 -11.27 -13.07 19.62
N ARG A 156 -11.87 -11.98 20.14
CA ARG A 156 -11.44 -11.36 21.39
C ARG A 156 -11.36 -12.35 22.55
N ARG A 157 -12.28 -13.31 22.65
CA ARG A 157 -12.31 -14.31 23.73
C ARG A 157 -11.22 -15.36 23.58
N VAL A 158 -11.00 -15.81 22.35
CA VAL A 158 -10.19 -17.00 22.02
C VAL A 158 -8.82 -16.70 21.42
N ARG A 159 -8.43 -15.42 21.27
CA ARG A 159 -7.18 -14.97 20.61
C ARG A 159 -5.87 -15.56 21.16
N ARG A 160 -5.90 -16.20 22.33
CA ARG A 160 -4.75 -16.85 22.97
C ARG A 160 -4.85 -18.37 22.98
N GLU A 161 -5.87 -18.92 22.33
CA GLU A 161 -6.14 -20.35 22.30
C GLU A 161 -5.62 -20.95 20.98
N ALA A 162 -5.32 -22.26 21.00
CA ALA A 162 -4.83 -22.96 19.81
C ALA A 162 -5.83 -22.99 18.65
N GLN A 163 -7.11 -22.68 18.90
CA GLN A 163 -8.13 -22.68 17.85
C GLN A 163 -7.86 -21.65 16.75
N VAL A 164 -7.21 -20.51 17.06
CA VAL A 164 -6.86 -19.46 16.10
C VAL A 164 -5.47 -19.64 15.48
N ASP A 165 -4.77 -20.73 15.80
CA ASP A 165 -3.44 -21.02 15.26
C ASP A 165 -3.55 -21.68 13.87
N TRP A 166 -3.19 -20.93 12.82
CA TRP A 166 -3.12 -21.39 11.42
C TRP A 166 -2.31 -22.67 11.25
N ALA A 167 -1.23 -22.85 12.02
CA ALA A 167 -0.37 -24.02 11.91
C ALA A 167 -1.04 -25.33 12.35
N THR A 168 -2.19 -25.25 13.00
CA THR A 168 -2.97 -26.42 13.42
C THR A 168 -4.05 -26.82 12.41
N LEU A 169 -4.24 -26.07 11.33
CA LEU A 169 -5.27 -26.37 10.32
C LEU A 169 -4.81 -27.50 9.41
N GLN A 170 -5.70 -28.48 9.24
CA GLN A 170 -5.58 -29.49 8.19
C GLN A 170 -6.42 -29.10 6.97
N GLU A 171 -7.62 -28.55 7.21
CA GLU A 171 -8.58 -28.05 6.24
C GLU A 171 -9.14 -26.71 6.76
N ARG A 172 -9.56 -25.82 5.86
CA ARG A 172 -10.22 -24.56 6.21
C ARG A 172 -11.72 -24.75 6.10
N GLU A 173 -12.44 -24.46 7.18
CA GLU A 173 -13.90 -24.53 7.24
C GLU A 173 -14.52 -23.16 7.52
N GLN A 174 -13.90 -22.39 8.41
CA GLN A 174 -14.34 -21.06 8.81
C GLN A 174 -13.14 -20.14 8.98
N VAL A 175 -13.25 -18.93 8.43
CA VAL A 175 -12.25 -17.86 8.56
C VAL A 175 -13.00 -16.53 8.72
N ALA A 176 -12.49 -15.65 9.57
CA ALA A 176 -12.96 -14.27 9.65
C ALA A 176 -11.88 -13.31 9.14
N ILE A 177 -12.33 -12.25 8.48
CA ILE A 177 -11.52 -11.11 8.05
C ILE A 177 -12.05 -9.88 8.78
N PHE A 178 -11.15 -9.10 9.38
CA PHE A 178 -11.50 -7.89 10.11
C PHE A 178 -10.93 -6.67 9.41
N ILE A 179 -11.82 -5.76 8.98
CA ILE A 179 -11.45 -4.55 8.23
C ILE A 179 -11.95 -3.32 9.00
N PRO A 180 -11.13 -2.28 9.19
CA PRO A 180 -11.60 -1.06 9.81
C PRO A 180 -12.61 -0.31 8.94
N ALA A 181 -13.79 -0.03 9.49
CA ALA A 181 -14.92 0.60 8.81
C ALA A 181 -14.73 2.11 8.55
N ASP A 182 -13.84 2.74 9.32
CA ASP A 182 -13.53 4.17 9.33
C ASP A 182 -12.18 4.46 8.64
N THR A 183 -11.95 3.82 7.49
CA THR A 183 -10.79 4.03 6.60
C THR A 183 -11.22 4.44 5.20
N SER A 184 -10.26 4.82 4.35
CA SER A 184 -10.57 5.26 2.99
C SER A 184 -11.17 4.13 2.14
N PRO A 185 -12.01 4.45 1.12
CA PRO A 185 -12.53 3.43 0.19
C PRO A 185 -11.44 2.55 -0.44
N GLN A 186 -10.28 3.14 -0.78
CA GLN A 186 -9.14 2.39 -1.26
C GLN A 186 -8.59 1.43 -0.20
N GLU A 187 -8.31 1.89 1.03
CA GLU A 187 -7.78 1.00 2.09
C GLU A 187 -8.74 -0.17 2.38
N VAL A 188 -10.05 0.08 2.40
CA VAL A 188 -11.07 -0.98 2.52
C VAL A 188 -10.93 -2.00 1.38
N ARG A 189 -10.83 -1.51 0.13
CA ARG A 189 -10.67 -2.39 -1.04
C ARG A 189 -9.35 -3.16 -0.97
N ASP A 190 -8.26 -2.51 -0.63
CA ASP A 190 -6.93 -3.12 -0.57
C ASP A 190 -6.93 -4.27 0.45
N CYS A 191 -7.52 -4.05 1.64
CA CYS A 191 -7.79 -5.08 2.63
C CYS A 191 -8.71 -6.21 2.11
N LEU A 192 -9.76 -5.89 1.35
CA LEU A 192 -10.61 -6.93 0.74
C LEU A 192 -9.80 -7.82 -0.21
N HIS A 193 -8.89 -7.24 -0.99
CA HIS A 193 -8.05 -8.00 -1.91
C HIS A 193 -7.04 -8.89 -1.19
N GLU A 194 -6.29 -8.33 -0.24
CA GLU A 194 -5.23 -9.02 0.49
C GLU A 194 -5.80 -10.09 1.43
N GLU A 195 -6.68 -9.70 2.34
CA GLU A 195 -7.16 -10.59 3.41
C GLU A 195 -8.05 -11.71 2.86
N LEU A 196 -8.85 -11.44 1.82
CA LEU A 196 -9.63 -12.51 1.19
C LEU A 196 -8.72 -13.49 0.46
N ALA A 197 -7.69 -13.00 -0.22
CA ALA A 197 -6.73 -13.86 -0.90
C ALA A 197 -5.93 -14.71 0.09
N GLN A 198 -5.54 -14.15 1.24
CA GLN A 198 -4.88 -14.91 2.31
C GLN A 198 -5.84 -15.90 2.99
N ALA A 199 -7.09 -15.49 3.26
CA ALA A 199 -8.12 -16.34 3.86
C ALA A 199 -8.39 -17.62 3.07
N ILE A 200 -8.37 -17.54 1.73
CA ILE A 200 -8.61 -18.69 0.84
C ILE A 200 -7.32 -19.32 0.28
N GLY A 201 -6.17 -18.66 0.49
CA GLY A 201 -4.92 -18.95 -0.19
C GLY A 201 -3.71 -18.97 0.75
N PRO A 202 -2.52 -18.55 0.27
CA PRO A 202 -1.31 -18.57 1.09
C PRO A 202 -1.37 -17.61 2.30
N LEU A 203 -0.48 -17.80 3.28
CA LEU A 203 -0.50 -17.07 4.58
C LEU A 203 0.85 -16.39 4.88
N ASN A 204 1.62 -16.14 3.84
CA ASN A 204 2.94 -15.55 3.93
C ASN A 204 3.12 -14.63 2.73
N ASP A 205 3.98 -13.64 2.94
CA ASP A 205 4.35 -12.66 1.93
C ASP A 205 5.85 -12.74 1.65
N LEU A 206 6.23 -12.41 0.42
CA LEU A 206 7.58 -12.56 -0.06
C LEU A 206 8.04 -11.27 -0.74
N TYR A 207 8.98 -10.57 -0.11
CA TYR A 207 9.58 -9.32 -0.60
C TYR A 207 10.20 -9.36 -2.01
N ARG A 208 10.41 -10.55 -2.58
CA ARG A 208 10.93 -10.72 -3.94
C ARG A 208 9.83 -10.70 -5.03
N LEU A 209 8.56 -10.68 -4.63
CA LEU A 209 7.42 -10.75 -5.55
C LEU A 209 6.94 -9.37 -5.99
N SER A 210 7.71 -8.71 -6.86
CA SER A 210 7.38 -7.37 -7.39
C SER A 210 6.06 -7.28 -8.18
N ASP A 211 5.41 -8.40 -8.52
CA ASP A 211 4.15 -8.49 -9.26
C ASP A 211 3.05 -9.16 -8.44
N SER A 212 3.02 -8.97 -7.12
CA SER A 212 2.10 -9.68 -6.23
C SER A 212 1.60 -8.79 -5.10
N VAL A 213 0.35 -9.01 -4.68
CA VAL A 213 -0.17 -8.52 -3.39
C VAL A 213 0.45 -9.29 -2.22
N PHE A 214 0.92 -10.53 -2.44
CA PHE A 214 1.66 -11.32 -1.43
C PHE A 214 3.11 -10.84 -1.28
N ASN A 215 3.31 -9.54 -1.29
CA ASN A 215 4.56 -8.86 -1.08
C ASN A 215 4.34 -7.74 -0.07
N ASP A 216 5.08 -7.81 1.02
CA ASP A 216 4.98 -6.93 2.19
C ASP A 216 5.60 -5.53 1.95
N ASP A 217 5.59 -5.06 0.70
CA ASP A 217 6.02 -3.71 0.30
C ASP A 217 4.84 -2.74 0.11
N ASN A 218 3.61 -3.25 0.04
CA ASN A 218 2.35 -2.51 -0.10
C ASN A 218 2.23 -1.66 -1.38
N PHE A 219 2.96 -1.98 -2.46
CA PHE A 219 2.85 -1.23 -3.72
C PHE A 219 1.66 -1.70 -4.58
N HIS A 220 1.36 -3.00 -4.59
CA HIS A 220 0.22 -3.56 -5.31
C HIS A 220 -1.02 -3.55 -4.44
N THR A 221 -2.04 -2.83 -4.89
CA THR A 221 -3.29 -2.62 -4.13
C THR A 221 -4.44 -3.53 -4.60
N VAL A 222 -4.23 -4.29 -5.67
CA VAL A 222 -5.21 -5.23 -6.23
C VAL A 222 -4.52 -6.50 -6.71
N LEU A 223 -5.20 -7.63 -6.55
CA LEU A 223 -4.69 -8.93 -6.98
C LEU A 223 -4.25 -8.91 -8.45
N THR A 224 -3.02 -9.33 -8.67
CA THR A 224 -2.34 -9.40 -9.96
C THR A 224 -2.63 -10.74 -10.65
N GLY A 225 -2.08 -10.93 -11.85
CA GLY A 225 -2.19 -12.22 -12.53
C GLY A 225 -1.34 -13.31 -11.87
N PHE A 226 -0.26 -12.94 -11.16
CA PHE A 226 0.51 -13.88 -10.37
C PHE A 226 -0.34 -14.41 -9.23
N ASP A 227 -1.00 -13.52 -8.48
CA ASP A 227 -1.85 -13.89 -7.35
C ASP A 227 -3.00 -14.80 -7.80
N MET A 228 -3.65 -14.44 -8.92
CA MET A 228 -4.71 -15.26 -9.51
C MET A 228 -4.21 -16.65 -9.95
N LEU A 229 -2.97 -16.77 -10.42
CA LEU A 229 -2.38 -18.06 -10.77
C LEU A 229 -2.05 -18.90 -9.52
N ILE A 230 -1.51 -18.28 -8.47
CA ILE A 230 -1.26 -18.95 -7.19
C ILE A 230 -2.57 -19.49 -6.62
N LEU A 231 -3.61 -18.64 -6.54
CA LEU A 231 -4.93 -19.04 -6.09
C LEU A 231 -5.55 -20.13 -6.98
N ARG A 232 -5.40 -20.04 -8.30
CA ARG A 232 -5.84 -21.10 -9.21
C ARG A 232 -5.12 -22.43 -8.99
N ALA A 233 -3.83 -22.40 -8.68
CA ALA A 233 -3.06 -23.59 -8.35
C ALA A 233 -3.52 -24.19 -7.01
N THR A 234 -3.76 -23.35 -5.99
CA THR A 234 -4.29 -23.76 -4.68
C THR A 234 -5.58 -24.55 -4.83
N TYR A 235 -6.45 -24.16 -5.76
CA TYR A 235 -7.74 -24.82 -6.00
C TYR A 235 -7.73 -25.90 -7.09
N ALA A 236 -6.56 -26.28 -7.60
CA ALA A 236 -6.45 -27.35 -8.57
C ALA A 236 -6.86 -28.71 -7.95
N PRO A 237 -7.57 -29.59 -8.68
CA PRO A 237 -8.04 -30.86 -8.15
C PRO A 237 -6.92 -31.83 -7.77
N GLU A 238 -5.71 -31.60 -8.29
CA GLU A 238 -4.51 -32.34 -7.93
C GLU A 238 -3.96 -32.00 -6.53
N LEU A 239 -4.34 -30.86 -5.94
CA LEU A 239 -3.96 -30.45 -4.58
C LEU A 239 -5.14 -30.63 -3.61
N ARG A 240 -4.86 -31.18 -2.42
CA ARG A 240 -5.86 -31.40 -1.37
C ARG A 240 -5.29 -31.11 0.01
N SER A 241 -6.14 -30.59 0.88
CA SER A 241 -5.88 -30.38 2.30
C SER A 241 -5.23 -31.62 2.94
N GLY A 242 -4.25 -31.40 3.81
CA GLY A 242 -3.44 -32.43 4.46
C GLY A 242 -2.17 -32.87 3.71
N MET A 243 -2.00 -32.50 2.43
CA MET A 243 -0.76 -32.76 1.71
C MET A 243 0.45 -32.10 2.37
N THR A 244 1.57 -32.80 2.40
CA THR A 244 2.87 -32.28 2.82
C THR A 244 3.47 -31.37 1.76
N ARG A 245 4.44 -30.55 2.17
CA ARG A 245 5.22 -29.71 1.26
C ARG A 245 5.85 -30.51 0.10
N ALA A 246 6.34 -31.72 0.39
CA ALA A 246 6.98 -32.59 -0.62
C ALA A 246 5.97 -33.13 -1.64
N GLU A 247 4.78 -33.53 -1.19
CA GLU A 247 3.70 -34.00 -2.07
C GLU A 247 3.23 -32.88 -3.00
N VAL A 248 3.01 -31.67 -2.46
CA VAL A 248 2.65 -30.50 -3.28
C VAL A 248 3.76 -30.18 -4.28
N ALA A 249 5.02 -30.15 -3.85
CA ALA A 249 6.16 -29.88 -4.72
C ALA A 249 6.27 -30.87 -5.90
N ALA A 250 5.86 -32.13 -5.71
CA ALA A 250 5.84 -33.13 -6.78
C ALA A 250 4.71 -32.93 -7.80
N VAL A 251 3.60 -32.31 -7.39
CA VAL A 251 2.43 -32.03 -8.26
C VAL A 251 2.64 -30.77 -9.10
N LEU A 252 3.22 -29.72 -8.51
CA LEU A 252 3.32 -28.38 -9.10
C LEU A 252 3.88 -28.34 -10.53
N PRO A 253 4.96 -29.06 -10.91
CA PRO A 253 5.54 -28.92 -12.24
C PRO A 253 4.58 -29.30 -13.38
N LYS A 254 3.84 -30.40 -13.22
CA LYS A 254 2.83 -30.83 -14.22
C LYS A 254 1.61 -29.92 -14.20
N LEU A 255 1.17 -29.51 -13.01
CA LEU A 255 0.04 -28.60 -12.84
C LEU A 255 0.30 -27.25 -13.52
N LEU A 256 1.42 -26.60 -13.22
CA LEU A 256 1.78 -25.30 -13.79
C LEU A 256 2.00 -25.36 -15.30
N ALA A 257 2.56 -26.45 -15.84
CA ALA A 257 2.63 -26.63 -17.30
C ALA A 257 1.24 -26.64 -17.97
N ARG A 258 0.20 -27.10 -17.26
CA ARG A 258 -1.19 -27.10 -17.74
C ARG A 258 -1.86 -25.73 -17.61
N ILE A 259 -1.72 -25.05 -16.47
CA ILE A 259 -2.44 -23.80 -16.19
C ILE A 259 -1.67 -22.53 -16.60
N ASN A 260 -0.36 -22.61 -16.74
CA ASN A 260 0.54 -21.55 -17.22
C ASN A 260 1.54 -22.09 -18.27
N PRO A 261 1.10 -22.46 -19.48
CA PRO A 261 1.97 -23.07 -20.50
C PRO A 261 3.10 -22.15 -20.98
N LYS A 262 2.95 -20.82 -20.88
CA LYS A 262 3.99 -19.85 -21.27
C LYS A 262 5.16 -19.79 -20.29
N GLY A 263 4.97 -20.20 -19.03
CA GLY A 263 6.06 -20.30 -18.05
C GLY A 263 7.03 -21.46 -18.30
N GLY A 264 6.86 -22.21 -19.40
CA GLY A 264 7.72 -23.33 -19.77
C GLY A 264 7.45 -24.60 -18.97
N ARG A 265 8.23 -25.65 -19.27
CA ARG A 265 8.17 -26.91 -18.52
C ARG A 265 9.21 -26.88 -17.41
N ALA A 266 8.80 -27.21 -16.19
CA ALA A 266 9.69 -27.47 -15.08
C ALA A 266 9.67 -28.97 -14.76
N THR A 267 10.78 -29.50 -14.25
CA THR A 267 10.86 -30.86 -13.69
C THR A 267 10.79 -30.85 -12.16
N ALA A 268 11.16 -29.74 -11.54
CA ALA A 268 11.11 -29.49 -10.10
C ALA A 268 10.95 -27.98 -9.84
N PRO A 269 10.52 -27.58 -8.63
CA PRO A 269 10.61 -26.20 -8.18
C PRO A 269 12.06 -25.67 -8.20
N ALA A 270 12.22 -24.36 -8.37
CA ALA A 270 13.51 -23.69 -8.17
C ALA A 270 13.98 -23.83 -6.70
N PRO A 271 15.29 -23.66 -6.43
CA PRO A 271 15.82 -23.67 -5.06
C PRO A 271 15.15 -22.61 -4.17
N GLU A 272 14.95 -22.91 -2.89
CA GLU A 272 14.42 -21.96 -1.91
C GLU A 272 15.27 -20.68 -1.87
N ASP A 273 14.62 -19.54 -1.68
CA ASP A 273 15.25 -18.22 -1.65
C ASP A 273 14.68 -17.34 -0.52
N PRO A 274 14.89 -17.74 0.76
CA PRO A 274 14.30 -17.04 1.89
C PRO A 274 14.92 -15.66 2.10
N THR A 275 14.10 -14.69 2.51
CA THR A 275 14.60 -13.38 2.94
C THR A 275 15.14 -13.48 4.39
N PRO A 276 16.41 -13.10 4.65
CA PRO A 276 16.98 -13.12 6.00
C PRO A 276 16.22 -12.21 6.97
N ARG A 277 15.93 -12.73 8.16
CA ARG A 277 15.22 -11.98 9.22
C ARG A 277 15.87 -10.63 9.57
N PRO A 278 17.22 -10.50 9.66
CA PRO A 278 17.85 -9.21 9.92
C PRO A 278 17.55 -8.13 8.86
N TRP A 279 17.31 -8.54 7.61
CA TRP A 279 16.91 -7.58 6.57
C TRP A 279 15.46 -7.13 6.77
N ILE A 280 14.55 -8.08 7.05
CA ILE A 280 13.13 -7.80 7.31
C ILE A 280 12.99 -6.81 8.47
N GLU A 281 13.65 -7.09 9.60
CA GLU A 281 13.62 -6.20 10.78
C GLU A 281 14.16 -4.80 10.47
N ALA A 282 15.18 -4.69 9.63
CA ALA A 282 15.73 -3.41 9.22
C ALA A 282 14.76 -2.62 8.30
N ILE A 283 14.03 -3.31 7.43
CA ILE A 283 12.99 -2.72 6.57
C ILE A 283 11.78 -2.29 7.39
N GLU A 284 11.28 -3.13 8.28
CA GLU A 284 10.18 -2.84 9.20
C GLU A 284 10.52 -1.61 10.08
N GLU A 285 11.73 -1.52 10.63
CA GLU A 285 12.15 -0.34 11.40
C GLU A 285 12.31 0.91 10.53
N ALA A 286 12.84 0.76 9.30
CA ALA A 286 13.02 1.91 8.40
C ALA A 286 11.68 2.51 7.97
N LEU A 287 10.77 1.66 7.50
CA LEU A 287 9.54 2.10 6.82
C LEU A 287 8.31 2.08 7.71
N GLY A 288 8.38 1.47 8.88
CA GLY A 288 7.31 1.41 9.87
C GLY A 288 6.91 2.78 10.44
N PRO A 289 5.79 2.82 11.18
CA PRO A 289 5.17 4.07 11.65
C PRO A 289 5.81 4.66 12.91
N THR A 290 6.81 3.99 13.49
CA THR A 290 7.42 4.38 14.77
C THR A 290 8.92 4.61 14.64
N GLY A 291 9.49 5.30 15.63
CA GLY A 291 10.93 5.61 15.65
C GLY A 291 11.23 7.04 15.18
N SER A 292 12.40 7.53 15.58
CA SER A 292 12.92 8.85 15.15
C SER A 292 13.52 8.73 13.75
N ASP A 293 13.45 9.79 12.95
CA ASP A 293 14.01 9.82 11.58
C ASP A 293 15.44 9.29 11.49
N ARG A 294 16.32 9.70 12.42
CA ARG A 294 17.71 9.19 12.51
C ARG A 294 17.79 7.65 12.65
N ARG A 295 16.90 7.05 13.45
CA ARG A 295 16.88 5.58 13.66
C ARG A 295 16.37 4.88 12.41
N ARG A 296 15.31 5.40 11.81
CA ARG A 296 14.72 4.88 10.57
C ARG A 296 15.72 4.95 9.42
N HIS A 297 16.42 6.08 9.26
CA HIS A 297 17.50 6.23 8.28
C HIS A 297 18.64 5.23 8.52
N ALA A 298 19.10 5.09 9.77
CA ALA A 298 20.12 4.09 10.10
C ALA A 298 19.66 2.65 9.81
N ALA A 299 18.37 2.34 9.97
CA ALA A 299 17.80 1.04 9.61
C ALA A 299 17.79 0.82 8.09
N ALA A 300 17.44 1.84 7.31
CA ALA A 300 17.50 1.77 5.84
C ALA A 300 18.94 1.54 5.33
N VAL A 301 19.94 2.20 5.94
CA VAL A 301 21.36 1.95 5.65
C VAL A 301 21.74 0.50 5.94
N ARG A 302 21.28 -0.07 7.06
CA ARG A 302 21.52 -1.49 7.38
C ARG A 302 20.85 -2.43 6.39
N ALA A 303 19.58 -2.19 6.03
CA ALA A 303 18.86 -2.99 5.05
C ALA A 303 19.59 -3.03 3.69
N LEU A 304 20.02 -1.87 3.20
CA LEU A 304 20.79 -1.75 1.96
C LEU A 304 22.16 -2.45 2.06
N GLY A 305 22.83 -2.37 3.20
CA GLY A 305 24.07 -3.09 3.46
C GLY A 305 23.90 -4.61 3.37
N ILE A 306 22.82 -5.14 3.97
CA ILE A 306 22.49 -6.57 3.90
C ILE A 306 22.14 -6.97 2.47
N ALA A 307 21.29 -6.21 1.77
CA ALA A 307 20.94 -6.52 0.38
C ALA A 307 22.16 -6.58 -0.56
N ARG A 308 23.15 -5.70 -0.34
CA ARG A 308 24.43 -5.73 -1.08
C ARG A 308 25.28 -6.95 -0.74
N ALA A 309 25.32 -7.34 0.54
CA ALA A 309 26.06 -8.52 0.99
C ALA A 309 25.46 -9.82 0.43
N GLU A 310 24.14 -9.90 0.32
CA GLU A 310 23.41 -11.00 -0.33
C GLU A 310 23.57 -10.98 -1.86
N GLY A 311 24.01 -9.86 -2.44
CA GLY A 311 24.20 -9.72 -3.89
C GLY A 311 22.90 -9.68 -4.69
N TRP A 312 21.78 -9.28 -4.07
CA TRP A 312 20.48 -9.25 -4.73
C TRP A 312 20.41 -8.24 -5.87
N GLN A 313 19.66 -8.61 -6.91
CA GLN A 313 19.32 -7.77 -8.06
C GLN A 313 17.81 -7.77 -8.34
N ASP A 314 17.01 -8.07 -7.32
CA ASP A 314 15.55 -8.19 -7.40
C ASP A 314 14.84 -7.13 -6.55
N ALA A 315 13.54 -7.34 -6.31
CA ALA A 315 12.69 -6.41 -5.59
C ALA A 315 13.20 -6.09 -4.17
N ARG A 316 13.93 -6.99 -3.52
CA ARG A 316 14.52 -6.75 -2.19
C ARG A 316 15.61 -5.68 -2.25
N MET A 317 16.45 -5.71 -3.28
CA MET A 317 17.44 -4.64 -3.51
C MET A 317 16.73 -3.33 -3.87
N GLY A 318 15.77 -3.37 -4.79
CA GLY A 318 14.97 -2.21 -5.19
C GLY A 318 14.29 -1.53 -3.99
N PHE A 319 13.72 -2.32 -3.08
CA PHE A 319 13.02 -1.80 -1.90
C PHE A 319 13.98 -1.23 -0.87
N SER A 320 15.15 -1.84 -0.71
CA SER A 320 16.23 -1.31 0.15
C SER A 320 16.71 0.06 -0.33
N LEU A 321 16.93 0.21 -1.65
CA LEU A 321 17.33 1.47 -2.28
C LEU A 321 16.22 2.53 -2.18
N PHE A 322 14.95 2.14 -2.38
CA PHE A 322 13.80 3.02 -2.19
C PHE A 322 13.72 3.55 -0.75
N GLY A 323 13.84 2.67 0.24
CA GLY A 323 13.80 3.04 1.65
C GLY A 323 14.95 3.97 2.05
N PHE A 324 16.16 3.67 1.60
CA PHE A 324 17.34 4.53 1.77
C PHE A 324 17.10 5.91 1.14
N GLY A 325 16.70 5.94 -0.13
CA GLY A 325 16.45 7.17 -0.86
C GLY A 325 15.40 8.05 -0.18
N ARG A 326 14.25 7.47 0.18
CA ARG A 326 13.12 8.18 0.81
C ARG A 326 13.50 8.82 2.15
N LEU A 327 14.29 8.14 2.97
CA LEU A 327 14.64 8.62 4.32
C LEU A 327 15.87 9.52 4.33
N GLY A 328 16.71 9.47 3.29
CA GLY A 328 17.92 10.28 3.17
C GLY A 328 17.71 11.66 2.54
N VAL A 329 16.54 11.98 1.98
CA VAL A 329 16.31 13.20 1.17
C VAL A 329 16.75 14.50 1.87
N ALA A 330 16.49 14.62 3.17
CA ALA A 330 16.76 15.84 3.92
C ALA A 330 18.26 16.11 4.13
N ASP A 331 19.06 15.05 4.28
CA ASP A 331 20.47 15.14 4.69
C ASP A 331 21.44 14.76 3.54
N GLU A 332 21.01 13.90 2.62
CA GLU A 332 21.84 13.23 1.60
C GLU A 332 21.16 13.20 0.21
N MET A 333 20.58 14.33 -0.24
CA MET A 333 19.79 14.45 -1.47
C MET A 333 20.42 13.76 -2.71
N ASP A 334 21.70 14.00 -2.98
CA ASP A 334 22.38 13.43 -4.16
C ASP A 334 22.45 11.90 -4.10
N LEU A 335 22.72 11.34 -2.91
CA LEU A 335 22.74 9.89 -2.69
C LEU A 335 21.32 9.31 -2.77
N SER A 336 20.32 10.02 -2.27
CA SER A 336 18.92 9.62 -2.38
C SER A 336 18.45 9.54 -3.82
N VAL A 337 18.76 10.54 -4.64
CA VAL A 337 18.42 10.54 -6.07
C VAL A 337 19.14 9.41 -6.79
N ALA A 338 20.43 9.18 -6.50
CA ALA A 338 21.17 8.07 -7.08
C ALA A 338 20.54 6.71 -6.73
N ALA A 339 20.13 6.52 -5.47
CA ALA A 339 19.46 5.30 -5.02
C ALA A 339 18.10 5.09 -5.71
N PHE A 340 17.31 6.15 -5.90
CA PHE A 340 16.06 6.07 -6.67
C PHE A 340 16.29 5.66 -8.12
N ILE A 341 17.29 6.23 -8.78
CA ILE A 341 17.64 5.87 -10.17
C ILE A 341 18.06 4.40 -10.25
N GLU A 342 18.86 3.91 -9.30
CA GLU A 342 19.27 2.51 -9.23
C GLU A 342 18.08 1.57 -8.97
N ALA A 343 17.18 1.94 -8.04
CA ALA A 343 15.96 1.20 -7.77
C ALA A 343 15.07 1.10 -9.02
N VAL A 344 14.87 2.21 -9.75
CA VAL A 344 14.10 2.21 -11.01
C VAL A 344 14.73 1.26 -12.03
N ARG A 345 16.06 1.28 -12.20
CA ARG A 345 16.75 0.37 -13.12
C ARG A 345 16.48 -1.10 -12.79
N ILE A 346 16.48 -1.45 -11.51
CA ILE A 346 16.16 -2.81 -11.05
C ILE A 346 14.70 -3.13 -11.37
N TYR A 347 13.75 -2.32 -10.91
CA TYR A 347 12.32 -2.60 -11.09
C TYR A 347 11.89 -2.68 -12.55
N LEU A 348 12.51 -1.92 -13.46
CA LEU A 348 12.25 -2.02 -14.91
C LEU A 348 12.62 -3.39 -15.51
N THR A 349 13.45 -4.18 -14.83
CA THR A 349 13.80 -5.55 -15.26
C THR A 349 12.90 -6.61 -14.65
N LEU A 350 12.08 -6.26 -13.67
CA LEU A 350 11.27 -7.20 -12.91
C LEU A 350 9.82 -7.22 -13.43
N PRO A 351 9.14 -8.38 -13.38
CA PRO A 351 7.72 -8.43 -13.69
C PRO A 351 6.95 -7.57 -12.70
N GLY A 352 6.00 -6.77 -13.19
CA GLY A 352 5.11 -5.93 -12.36
C GLY A 352 5.78 -4.78 -11.62
N GLY A 353 7.08 -4.54 -11.84
CA GLY A 353 7.84 -3.47 -11.18
C GLY A 353 7.44 -2.05 -11.59
N GLU A 354 6.53 -1.89 -12.57
CA GLU A 354 6.11 -0.59 -13.05
C GLU A 354 5.49 0.26 -11.92
N ILE A 355 4.70 -0.34 -11.03
CA ILE A 355 4.10 0.39 -9.92
C ILE A 355 5.13 0.91 -8.92
N HIS A 356 6.21 0.16 -8.67
CA HIS A 356 7.35 0.62 -7.88
C HIS A 356 8.02 1.81 -8.54
N THR A 357 8.25 1.75 -9.86
CA THR A 357 8.81 2.90 -10.60
C THR A 357 7.89 4.12 -10.52
N ALA A 358 6.57 3.96 -10.58
CA ALA A 358 5.61 5.06 -10.50
C ALA A 358 5.62 5.75 -9.12
N HIS A 359 5.82 4.98 -8.04
CA HIS A 359 5.99 5.54 -6.70
C HIS A 359 7.33 6.26 -6.54
N ILE A 360 8.42 5.72 -7.11
CA ILE A 360 9.72 6.40 -7.12
C ILE A 360 9.63 7.71 -7.93
N ASP A 361 8.92 7.69 -9.06
CA ASP A 361 8.65 8.88 -9.89
C ASP A 361 7.85 9.93 -9.13
N MET A 362 6.88 9.52 -8.31
CA MET A 362 6.16 10.44 -7.44
C MET A 362 7.10 11.13 -6.45
N GLN A 363 8.03 10.40 -5.83
CA GLN A 363 9.05 11.00 -4.94
C GLN A 363 9.95 11.98 -5.70
N MET A 364 10.50 11.56 -6.84
CA MET A 364 11.37 12.41 -7.67
C MET A 364 10.62 13.64 -8.21
N ALA A 365 9.33 13.52 -8.55
CA ALA A 365 8.52 14.63 -9.00
C ALA A 365 8.27 15.66 -7.88
N ALA A 366 8.08 15.20 -6.64
CA ALA A 366 7.98 16.08 -5.48
C ALA A 366 9.30 16.85 -5.24
N LEU A 367 10.45 16.19 -5.39
CA LEU A 367 11.78 16.82 -5.30
C LEU A 367 12.03 17.83 -6.43
N ALA A 368 11.66 17.47 -7.66
CA ALA A 368 11.77 18.37 -8.80
C ALA A 368 10.88 19.61 -8.60
N LEU A 369 9.64 19.42 -8.12
CA LEU A 369 8.73 20.51 -7.81
C LEU A 369 9.29 21.43 -6.72
N SER A 370 9.83 20.88 -5.63
CA SER A 370 10.42 21.67 -4.54
C SER A 370 11.67 22.43 -4.94
N SER A 371 12.37 21.95 -5.97
CA SER A 371 13.51 22.63 -6.58
C SER A 371 13.12 23.62 -7.69
N GLY A 372 11.83 23.81 -7.94
CA GLY A 372 11.33 24.68 -9.01
C GLY A 372 11.50 24.13 -10.43
N GLN A 373 11.89 22.86 -10.58
CA GLN A 373 12.11 22.16 -11.84
C GLN A 373 10.79 21.62 -12.41
N ALA A 374 9.87 22.54 -12.73
CA ALA A 374 8.52 22.18 -13.15
C ALA A 374 8.44 21.28 -14.39
N PRO A 375 9.25 21.45 -15.46
CA PRO A 375 9.22 20.54 -16.61
C PRO A 375 9.54 19.09 -16.24
N GLU A 376 10.50 18.88 -15.33
CA GLU A 376 10.90 17.54 -14.88
C GLU A 376 9.79 16.91 -14.02
N ALA A 377 9.21 17.68 -13.08
CA ALA A 377 8.07 17.20 -12.29
C ALA A 377 6.89 16.78 -13.18
N ILE A 378 6.57 17.55 -14.23
CA ILE A 378 5.51 17.22 -15.19
C ILE A 378 5.84 15.93 -15.95
N LEU A 379 7.09 15.77 -16.42
CA LEU A 379 7.53 14.57 -17.14
C LEU A 379 7.37 13.30 -16.29
N LEU A 380 7.87 13.34 -15.06
CA LEU A 380 7.78 12.23 -14.10
C LEU A 380 6.32 11.88 -13.78
N CYS A 381 5.49 12.89 -13.50
CA CYS A 381 4.06 12.67 -13.27
C CYS A 381 3.37 12.04 -14.49
N ASN A 382 3.62 12.54 -15.70
CA ASN A 382 2.99 12.02 -16.91
C ASN A 382 3.40 10.58 -17.22
N ARG A 383 4.62 10.16 -16.85
CA ARG A 383 5.06 8.76 -16.95
C ARG A 383 4.33 7.87 -15.94
N ALA A 384 4.19 8.32 -14.69
CA ALA A 384 3.64 7.53 -13.59
C ALA A 384 2.10 7.42 -13.59
N ILE A 385 1.38 8.46 -14.04
CA ILE A 385 -0.10 8.52 -14.00
C ILE A 385 -0.77 7.31 -14.70
N PRO A 386 -0.40 6.92 -15.94
CA PRO A 386 -1.00 5.75 -16.58
C PRO A 386 -0.72 4.44 -15.83
N VAL A 387 0.41 4.34 -15.12
CA VAL A 387 0.77 3.16 -14.33
C VAL A 387 -0.11 3.10 -13.08
N ALA A 388 -0.19 4.19 -12.30
CA ALA A 388 -1.04 4.27 -11.12
C ALA A 388 -2.51 3.98 -11.45
N SER A 389 -3.00 4.47 -12.60
CA SER A 389 -4.35 4.19 -13.08
C SER A 389 -4.58 2.71 -13.41
N ARG A 390 -3.61 2.01 -14.01
CA ARG A 390 -3.72 0.58 -14.32
C ARG A 390 -3.57 -0.32 -13.10
N ALA A 391 -2.77 0.10 -12.13
CA ALA A 391 -2.62 -0.57 -10.85
C ALA A 391 -3.80 -0.30 -9.90
N GLU A 392 -4.77 0.51 -10.34
CA GLU A 392 -5.93 0.92 -9.54
C GLU A 392 -5.56 1.59 -8.21
N ASN A 393 -4.43 2.32 -8.15
CA ASN A 393 -3.97 3.00 -6.94
C ASN A 393 -4.39 4.48 -6.98
N ALA A 394 -5.55 4.81 -6.39
CA ALA A 394 -6.13 6.15 -6.41
C ALA A 394 -5.36 7.15 -5.55
N ALA A 395 -4.80 6.73 -4.41
CA ALA A 395 -3.97 7.56 -3.55
C ALA A 395 -2.72 8.05 -4.28
N LEU A 396 -2.00 7.15 -4.96
CA LEU A 396 -0.86 7.50 -5.81
C LEU A 396 -1.30 8.38 -6.97
N LEU A 397 -2.38 8.01 -7.68
CA LEU A 397 -2.89 8.76 -8.82
C LEU A 397 -3.28 10.20 -8.43
N ALA A 398 -4.00 10.37 -7.32
CA ALA A 398 -4.38 11.68 -6.79
C ALA A 398 -3.14 12.51 -6.45
N THR A 399 -2.16 11.92 -5.77
CA THR A 399 -0.89 12.59 -5.41
C THR A 399 -0.14 13.07 -6.66
N LEU A 400 0.02 12.21 -7.66
CA LEU A 400 0.68 12.55 -8.93
C LEU A 400 -0.05 13.69 -9.66
N LEU A 401 -1.38 13.66 -9.68
CA LEU A 401 -2.19 14.70 -10.32
C LEU A 401 -2.12 16.04 -9.57
N MET A 402 -1.99 16.01 -8.24
CA MET A 402 -1.77 17.21 -7.40
C MET A 402 -0.37 17.81 -7.67
N ILE A 403 0.69 16.99 -7.69
CA ILE A 403 2.05 17.45 -8.02
C ILE A 403 2.08 18.05 -9.43
N ARG A 404 1.48 17.35 -10.41
CA ARG A 404 1.38 17.85 -11.78
C ARG A 404 0.63 19.18 -11.87
N SER A 405 -0.45 19.35 -11.10
CA SER A 405 -1.19 20.62 -11.04
C SER A 405 -0.30 21.78 -10.58
N GLU A 406 0.47 21.58 -9.52
CA GLU A 406 1.38 22.59 -9.00
C GLU A 406 2.53 22.91 -9.96
N ALA A 407 3.12 21.90 -10.59
CA ALA A 407 4.17 22.09 -11.59
C ALA A 407 3.66 22.83 -12.84
N LEU A 408 2.46 22.52 -13.33
CA LEU A 408 1.82 23.25 -14.43
C LEU A 408 1.55 24.70 -14.05
N ARG A 409 1.07 24.96 -12.83
CA ARG A 409 0.86 26.31 -12.31
C ARG A 409 2.17 27.10 -12.24
N LEU A 410 3.25 26.48 -11.75
CA LEU A 410 4.58 27.09 -11.69
C LEU A 410 5.08 27.47 -13.09
N SER A 411 4.78 26.64 -14.09
CA SER A 411 5.13 26.86 -15.51
C SER A 411 4.18 27.80 -16.28
N GLY A 412 3.19 28.43 -15.62
CA GLY A 412 2.24 29.35 -16.27
C GLY A 412 1.08 28.69 -17.02
N HIS A 413 0.93 27.36 -16.95
CA HIS A 413 -0.09 26.58 -17.64
C HIS A 413 -1.38 26.47 -16.80
N ALA A 414 -2.05 27.61 -16.58
CA ALA A 414 -3.13 27.72 -15.60
C ALA A 414 -4.37 26.85 -15.91
N ALA A 415 -4.72 26.67 -17.19
CA ALA A 415 -5.88 25.87 -17.60
C ALA A 415 -5.64 24.38 -17.33
N GLU A 416 -4.51 23.83 -17.79
CA GLU A 416 -4.15 22.43 -17.51
C GLU A 416 -3.95 22.17 -16.01
N ALA A 417 -3.35 23.12 -15.27
CA ALA A 417 -3.20 23.02 -13.83
C ALA A 417 -4.56 22.84 -13.13
N ARG A 418 -5.57 23.63 -13.52
CA ARG A 418 -6.93 23.52 -12.98
C ARG A 418 -7.58 22.19 -13.34
N ALA A 419 -7.43 21.73 -14.58
CA ALA A 419 -7.95 20.43 -15.01
C ALA A 419 -7.33 19.28 -14.20
N SER A 420 -6.00 19.28 -14.03
CA SER A 420 -5.30 18.26 -13.23
C SER A 420 -5.74 18.25 -11.76
N ARG A 421 -6.05 19.42 -11.19
CA ARG A 421 -6.55 19.54 -9.80
C ARG A 421 -7.96 18.98 -9.64
N LEU A 422 -8.86 19.28 -10.58
CA LEU A 422 -10.22 18.74 -10.54
C LEU A 422 -10.20 17.21 -10.65
N ASP A 423 -9.33 16.68 -11.50
CA ASP A 423 -9.15 15.25 -11.65
C ASP A 423 -8.53 14.61 -10.40
N SER A 424 -7.53 15.26 -9.79
CA SER A 424 -6.91 14.76 -8.56
C SER A 424 -7.92 14.65 -7.43
N LEU A 425 -8.78 15.66 -7.27
CA LEU A 425 -9.80 15.69 -6.23
C LEU A 425 -10.84 14.57 -6.37
N ALA A 426 -11.20 14.22 -7.61
CA ALA A 426 -12.16 13.15 -7.86
C ALA A 426 -11.60 11.78 -7.43
N TRP A 427 -10.30 11.54 -7.62
CA TRP A 427 -9.61 10.34 -7.14
C TRP A 427 -9.25 10.39 -5.66
N ALA A 428 -8.92 11.56 -5.13
CA ALA A 428 -8.52 11.76 -3.73
C ALA A 428 -9.61 11.31 -2.74
N ARG A 429 -10.89 11.47 -3.09
CA ARG A 429 -12.00 10.97 -2.26
C ARG A 429 -12.01 9.44 -2.13
N TYR A 430 -11.59 8.73 -3.17
CA TYR A 430 -11.46 7.27 -3.13
C TYR A 430 -10.17 6.87 -2.41
N GLY A 431 -9.05 7.52 -2.72
CA GLY A 431 -7.72 7.17 -2.20
C GLY A 431 -7.42 7.61 -0.76
N PHE A 432 -8.00 8.72 -0.28
CA PHE A 432 -7.76 9.27 1.05
C PHE A 432 -9.02 9.31 1.92
N GLY A 433 -10.21 9.09 1.34
CA GLY A 433 -11.48 9.13 2.06
C GLY A 433 -11.93 10.57 2.34
N ASP A 434 -11.87 10.94 3.61
CA ASP A 434 -12.48 12.14 4.19
C ASP A 434 -12.00 13.43 3.52
N GLU A 435 -12.91 14.40 3.34
CA GLU A 435 -12.55 15.67 2.71
C GLU A 435 -11.47 16.46 3.47
N ALA A 436 -11.39 16.28 4.79
CA ALA A 436 -10.36 16.90 5.62
C ALA A 436 -8.97 16.35 5.28
N GLU A 437 -8.83 15.04 5.10
CA GLU A 437 -7.58 14.39 4.71
C GLU A 437 -7.18 14.81 3.29
N VAL A 438 -8.14 14.81 2.35
CA VAL A 438 -7.92 15.32 0.98
C VAL A 438 -7.35 16.74 0.99
N ARG A 439 -7.95 17.64 1.78
CA ARG A 439 -7.49 19.03 1.90
C ARG A 439 -6.12 19.13 2.58
N SER A 440 -5.81 18.27 3.56
CA SER A 440 -4.49 18.21 4.19
C SER A 440 -3.42 17.86 3.16
N ARG A 441 -3.63 16.77 2.40
CA ARG A 441 -2.70 16.33 1.34
C ARG A 441 -2.49 17.38 0.26
N MET A 442 -3.55 18.04 -0.17
CA MET A 442 -3.41 19.16 -1.11
C MET A 442 -2.56 20.29 -0.55
N SER A 443 -2.74 20.62 0.73
CA SER A 443 -1.98 21.69 1.38
C SER A 443 -0.50 21.33 1.52
N GLU A 444 -0.19 20.09 1.88
CA GLU A 444 1.17 19.54 1.93
C GLU A 444 1.87 19.63 0.57
N ILE A 445 1.21 19.21 -0.51
CA ILE A 445 1.78 19.23 -1.87
C ILE A 445 1.92 20.68 -2.38
N ALA A 446 0.94 21.54 -2.12
CA ALA A 446 1.02 22.95 -2.48
C ALA A 446 2.22 23.65 -1.81
N ALA A 447 2.51 23.30 -0.55
CA ALA A 447 3.63 23.84 0.20
C ALA A 447 5.01 23.44 -0.36
N LEU A 448 5.08 22.41 -1.21
CA LEU A 448 6.32 22.07 -1.92
C LEU A 448 6.71 23.14 -2.95
N THR A 449 5.75 23.88 -3.51
CA THR A 449 6.06 24.81 -4.61
C THR A 449 6.85 26.01 -4.07
N PRO A 450 8.02 26.34 -4.65
CA PRO A 450 8.76 27.53 -4.25
C PRO A 450 7.92 28.80 -4.33
N SER A 451 8.04 29.66 -3.33
CA SER A 451 7.51 31.02 -3.39
C SER A 451 8.08 31.71 -4.63
N ARG A 452 7.22 32.26 -5.50
CA ARG A 452 7.70 33.12 -6.59
C ARG A 452 8.52 34.24 -5.94
N PRO A 453 9.77 34.49 -6.36
CA PRO A 453 10.42 35.74 -5.99
C PRO A 453 9.48 36.84 -6.47
N SER A 454 9.02 37.67 -5.54
CA SER A 454 8.36 38.92 -5.86
C SER A 454 9.26 39.62 -6.87
N LEU A 455 8.77 39.85 -8.09
CA LEU A 455 9.34 40.90 -8.92
C LEU A 455 9.15 42.17 -8.10
N ALA A 456 10.16 42.52 -7.31
CA ALA A 456 10.34 43.87 -6.83
C ALA A 456 10.43 44.70 -8.11
N LEU A 457 9.33 45.39 -8.42
CA LEU A 457 9.32 46.49 -9.36
C LEU A 457 10.43 47.43 -8.92
N ALA A 458 11.59 47.31 -9.56
CA ALA A 458 12.57 48.37 -9.60
C ALA A 458 11.92 49.51 -10.40
N VAL A 459 11.04 50.26 -9.74
CA VAL A 459 10.69 51.60 -10.19
C VAL A 459 11.96 52.41 -9.97
N THR A 460 12.63 52.65 -11.09
CA THR A 460 13.69 53.62 -11.24
C THR A 460 13.25 54.95 -10.64
N ASP A 461 13.91 55.34 -9.55
CA ASP A 461 13.90 56.71 -9.04
C ASP A 461 14.66 57.57 -10.06
N ASN A 462 13.95 58.08 -11.07
CA ASN A 462 14.44 59.17 -11.89
C ASN A 462 14.37 60.43 -11.02
N GLY A 463 15.50 60.77 -10.41
CA GLY A 463 15.74 62.11 -9.92
C GLY A 463 15.59 63.10 -11.07
N ASP A 464 14.61 63.98 -10.96
CA ASP A 464 14.51 65.17 -11.80
C ASP A 464 14.97 66.36 -10.96
N SER A 465 16.16 66.85 -11.32
CA SER A 465 16.67 68.16 -10.95
C SER A 465 16.14 69.18 -11.96
N GLY A 466 15.26 70.07 -11.51
CA GLY A 466 14.75 71.22 -12.26
C GLY A 466 13.97 72.16 -11.36
#